data_AF-E4LA43-F1
#
_entry.id   AF-E4LA43-F1
#
_cell.length_a   1.000
_cell.length_b   1.000
_cell.length_c   1.000
_cell.angle_alpha   90.00
_cell.angle_beta   90.00
_cell.angle_gamma   90.00
#
_symmetry.space_group_name_H-M   'P 1'
#
loop_
_entity.id
_entity.type
_entity.pdbx_description
1 polymer ?
#
loop_
_entity_poly.entity_id
_entity_poly.type
_entity_poly.pdbx_seq_one_letter_code
_entity_poly.pdbx_strand_id
1 'polypeptide(L)'
;MRTISQATKQIKNKLSNDDGLLFLLDIIVPSNPLFLVRNNEDIIRRRQLYKAFPVEIGTVSEDGTGADSNVTLTLSNLTQGLQFLVEEEKGAVGTPVVLRVVNTADIDGEADIEEFFTITKCKVNREKIEFTLGNGYSVRSRRPLDRYMKNNCRFKYKGIRCGYNGDLKECKHTLADCRKHRNSMRFGGFVGIDRKGVYK
;
A
#
# COMPACT_ATOMS: atom_id res chain seq x y z
N MET A 1 12.43 3.18 -10.24
CA MET A 1 12.77 2.00 -11.06
C MET A 1 12.40 0.79 -10.21
N ARG A 2 11.32 0.07 -10.53
CA ARG A 2 10.88 -1.09 -9.74
C ARG A 2 11.76 -2.28 -10.09
N THR A 3 12.34 -2.89 -9.07
CA THR A 3 13.34 -3.95 -9.20
C THR A 3 12.63 -5.30 -9.10
N ILE A 4 12.64 -6.09 -10.17
CA ILE A 4 12.17 -7.48 -10.17
C ILE A 4 13.08 -8.38 -9.32
N SER A 5 12.56 -9.54 -8.89
CA SER A 5 13.29 -10.50 -8.04
C SER A 5 14.57 -11.01 -8.72
N GLN A 6 15.51 -11.51 -7.92
CA GLN A 6 16.77 -12.05 -8.43
C GLN A 6 16.55 -13.31 -9.29
N ALA A 7 15.59 -14.16 -8.91
CA ALA A 7 15.23 -15.35 -9.67
C ALA A 7 14.74 -14.96 -11.08
N THR A 8 13.80 -14.01 -11.17
CA THR A 8 13.27 -13.53 -12.45
C THR A 8 14.33 -12.87 -13.32
N LYS A 9 15.31 -12.16 -12.74
CA LYS A 9 16.45 -11.60 -13.49
C LYS A 9 17.30 -12.68 -14.14
N GLN A 10 17.61 -13.76 -13.43
CA GLN A 10 18.43 -14.85 -13.94
C GLN A 10 17.73 -15.57 -15.10
N ILE A 11 16.42 -15.78 -14.96
CA ILE A 11 15.57 -16.43 -15.96
C ILE A 11 15.43 -15.58 -17.22
N LYS A 12 15.17 -14.28 -17.06
CA LYS A 12 15.04 -13.35 -18.20
C LYS A 12 16.28 -13.35 -19.09
N ASN A 13 17.45 -13.61 -18.53
CA ASN A 13 18.72 -13.64 -19.27
C ASN A 13 18.99 -14.99 -19.97
N LYS A 14 18.14 -16.01 -19.77
CA LYS A 14 18.24 -17.27 -20.50
C LYS A 14 17.69 -17.10 -21.92
N LEU A 15 18.30 -17.79 -22.88
CA LEU A 15 17.89 -17.75 -24.29
C LEU A 15 16.50 -18.38 -24.50
N SER A 16 16.13 -19.34 -23.65
CA SER A 16 14.83 -19.99 -23.63
C SER A 16 14.53 -20.43 -22.20
N ASN A 17 13.28 -20.26 -21.77
CA ASN A 17 12.77 -20.82 -20.53
C ASN A 17 11.26 -21.06 -20.66
N ASP A 18 10.77 -22.09 -19.99
CA ASP A 18 9.35 -22.45 -19.92
C ASP A 18 8.64 -21.79 -18.72
N ASP A 19 9.37 -21.04 -17.91
CA ASP A 19 8.83 -20.34 -16.74
C ASP A 19 8.00 -19.10 -17.10
N GLY A 20 6.85 -18.96 -16.43
CA GLY A 20 5.89 -17.88 -16.61
C GLY A 20 5.72 -16.99 -15.39
N LEU A 21 5.06 -15.84 -15.59
CA LEU A 21 4.60 -14.98 -14.50
C LEU A 21 3.14 -15.30 -14.16
N LEU A 22 2.89 -15.58 -12.88
CA LEU A 22 1.56 -15.81 -12.33
C LEU A 22 1.08 -14.59 -11.56
N PHE A 23 -0.20 -14.25 -11.74
CA PHE A 23 -0.87 -13.21 -10.97
C PHE A 23 -1.64 -13.85 -9.81
N LEU A 24 -1.25 -13.50 -8.60
CA LEU A 24 -1.87 -13.92 -7.35
C LEU A 24 -2.69 -12.76 -6.79
N LEU A 25 -3.90 -13.05 -6.34
CA LEU A 25 -4.76 -12.12 -5.64
C LEU A 25 -5.10 -12.66 -4.27
N ASP A 26 -4.82 -11.84 -3.25
CA ASP A 26 -5.32 -12.03 -1.90
C ASP A 26 -6.43 -11.01 -1.66
N ILE A 27 -7.66 -11.48 -1.42
CA ILE A 27 -8.77 -10.65 -0.97
C ILE A 27 -9.00 -10.97 0.50
N ILE A 28 -8.53 -10.11 1.39
CA ILE A 28 -8.48 -10.39 2.84
C ILE A 28 -9.78 -9.97 3.50
N VAL A 29 -10.85 -10.67 3.17
CA VAL A 29 -12.17 -10.50 3.81
C VAL A 29 -12.10 -10.95 5.27
N PRO A 30 -12.73 -10.25 6.23
CA PRO A 30 -12.68 -10.61 7.66
C PRO A 30 -13.15 -12.03 7.97
N SER A 31 -14.21 -12.50 7.31
CA SER A 31 -14.82 -13.80 7.60
C SER A 31 -14.13 -14.94 6.85
N ASN A 32 -13.78 -14.73 5.58
CA ASN A 32 -13.18 -15.78 4.75
C ASN A 32 -12.24 -15.20 3.68
N PRO A 33 -10.91 -15.20 3.89
CA PRO A 33 -9.97 -14.67 2.93
C PRO A 33 -9.96 -15.53 1.65
N LEU A 34 -9.97 -14.87 0.50
CA LEU A 34 -9.91 -15.53 -0.81
C LEU A 34 -8.49 -15.41 -1.38
N PHE A 35 -7.92 -16.56 -1.73
CA PHE A 35 -6.62 -16.67 -2.38
C PHE A 35 -6.82 -17.23 -3.77
N LEU A 36 -6.68 -16.38 -4.78
CA LEU A 36 -6.95 -16.70 -6.18
C LEU A 36 -5.68 -16.57 -7.01
N VAL A 37 -5.53 -17.43 -8.01
CA VAL A 37 -4.46 -17.33 -9.01
C VAL A 37 -5.07 -17.27 -10.40
N ARG A 38 -4.58 -16.35 -11.22
CA ARG A 38 -4.87 -16.33 -12.66
C ARG A 38 -4.03 -17.42 -13.34
N ASN A 39 -4.51 -18.65 -13.24
CA ASN A 39 -3.92 -19.83 -13.85
C ASN A 39 -5.03 -20.86 -14.13
N ASN A 40 -4.70 -21.90 -14.89
CA ASN A 40 -5.60 -23.04 -15.12
C ASN A 40 -5.56 -24.08 -13.99
N GLU A 41 -4.52 -24.03 -13.15
CA GLU A 41 -4.27 -25.00 -12.09
C GLU A 41 -4.06 -24.29 -10.75
N ASP A 42 -4.55 -24.93 -9.69
CA ASP A 42 -4.33 -24.51 -8.31
C ASP A 42 -2.83 -24.56 -8.00
N ILE A 43 -2.34 -23.58 -7.22
CA ILE A 43 -0.94 -23.55 -6.81
C ILE A 43 -0.81 -23.47 -5.29
N ILE A 44 0.28 -24.01 -4.76
CA ILE A 44 0.62 -23.87 -3.35
C ILE A 44 1.80 -22.93 -3.24
N ARG A 45 1.65 -21.87 -2.44
CA ARG A 45 2.70 -20.92 -2.12
C ARG A 45 2.81 -20.74 -0.62
N ARG A 46 3.98 -20.97 -0.04
CA ARG A 46 4.28 -20.83 1.39
C ARG A 46 3.24 -21.52 2.28
N ARG A 47 2.79 -22.72 1.87
CA ARG A 47 1.73 -23.52 2.50
C ARG A 47 0.31 -22.96 2.38
N GLN A 48 0.11 -21.89 1.62
CA GLN A 48 -1.21 -21.36 1.27
C GLN A 48 -1.65 -21.91 -0.09
N LEU A 49 -2.85 -22.48 -0.16
CA LEU A 49 -3.47 -22.89 -1.42
C LEU A 49 -4.09 -21.67 -2.10
N TYR A 50 -3.73 -21.46 -3.36
CA TYR A 50 -4.33 -20.50 -4.26
C TYR A 50 -5.17 -21.24 -5.30
N LYS A 51 -6.46 -20.91 -5.36
CA LYS A 51 -7.39 -21.55 -6.29
C LYS A 51 -7.30 -20.91 -7.67
N ALA A 52 -7.19 -21.74 -8.70
CA ALA A 52 -7.29 -21.32 -10.09
C ALA A 52 -8.64 -20.66 -10.33
N PHE A 53 -8.60 -19.42 -10.80
CA PHE A 53 -9.81 -18.69 -11.11
C PHE A 53 -9.61 -17.79 -12.33
N PRO A 54 -10.61 -17.71 -13.23
CA PRO A 54 -10.58 -16.77 -14.33
C PRO A 54 -10.69 -15.34 -13.78
N VAL A 55 -9.55 -14.66 -13.73
CA VAL A 55 -9.41 -13.27 -13.28
C VAL A 55 -8.94 -12.40 -14.43
N GLU A 56 -9.64 -11.30 -14.65
CA GLU A 56 -9.23 -10.24 -15.56
C GLU A 56 -8.87 -8.98 -14.76
N ILE A 57 -7.68 -8.46 -15.00
CA ILE A 57 -7.19 -7.23 -14.39
C ILE A 57 -7.23 -6.17 -15.49
N GLY A 58 -8.02 -5.12 -15.27
CA GLY A 58 -8.14 -4.01 -16.19
C GLY A 58 -6.94 -3.08 -16.16
N THR A 59 -6.96 -2.08 -17.04
CA THR A 59 -5.94 -1.03 -17.06
C THR A 59 -6.23 0.00 -15.97
N VAL A 60 -5.18 0.71 -15.56
CA VAL A 60 -5.32 1.86 -14.68
C VAL A 60 -6.08 2.94 -15.44
N SER A 61 -7.24 3.33 -14.93
CA SER A 61 -8.04 4.43 -15.47
C SER A 61 -7.83 5.69 -14.63
N GLU A 62 -7.50 6.80 -15.28
CA GLU A 62 -7.50 8.13 -14.70
C GLU A 62 -8.67 8.92 -15.29
N ASP A 63 -9.62 9.31 -14.45
CA ASP A 63 -10.70 10.20 -14.87
C ASP A 63 -10.15 11.63 -14.95
N GLY A 64 -10.44 12.35 -16.05
CA GLY A 64 -9.97 13.73 -16.30
C GLY A 64 -10.45 14.78 -15.28
N THR A 65 -11.25 14.37 -14.28
CA THR A 65 -11.68 15.16 -13.13
C THR A 65 -10.67 15.14 -11.97
N GLY A 66 -9.59 14.38 -12.13
CA GLY A 66 -8.56 14.19 -11.11
C GLY A 66 -8.98 13.24 -9.99
N ALA A 67 -9.86 12.28 -10.25
CA ALA A 67 -10.10 11.21 -9.29
C ALA A 67 -8.80 10.43 -9.03
N ASP A 68 -8.66 9.85 -7.83
CA ASP A 68 -7.55 8.93 -7.54
C ASP A 68 -7.64 7.74 -8.52
N SER A 69 -6.49 7.32 -9.07
CA SER A 69 -6.44 6.26 -10.09
C SER A 69 -7.03 4.95 -9.57
N ASN A 70 -7.84 4.29 -10.39
CA ASN A 70 -8.48 3.03 -10.04
C ASN A 70 -8.10 1.93 -11.04
N VAL A 71 -8.16 0.69 -10.59
CA VAL A 71 -7.98 -0.52 -11.39
C VAL A 71 -9.25 -1.35 -11.30
N THR A 72 -9.73 -1.87 -12.42
CA THR A 72 -10.87 -2.78 -12.41
C THR A 72 -10.37 -4.22 -12.28
N LEU A 73 -11.03 -5.00 -11.42
CA LEU A 73 -10.80 -6.42 -11.25
C LEU A 73 -12.10 -7.15 -11.56
N THR A 74 -12.08 -8.03 -12.55
CA THR A 74 -13.26 -8.78 -12.96
C THR A 74 -13.04 -10.27 -12.69
N LEU A 75 -14.00 -10.86 -11.98
CA LEU A 75 -14.07 -12.29 -11.66
C LEU A 75 -15.29 -12.89 -12.34
N SER A 76 -15.18 -14.12 -12.83
CA SER A 76 -16.36 -14.86 -13.30
C SER A 76 -17.32 -15.18 -12.15
N ASN A 77 -18.63 -15.13 -12.40
CA ASN A 77 -19.67 -15.45 -11.42
C ASN A 77 -20.56 -16.64 -11.83
N LEU A 78 -20.14 -17.43 -12.83
CA LEU A 78 -20.98 -18.50 -13.40
C LEU A 78 -21.44 -19.55 -12.37
N THR A 79 -20.61 -19.83 -11.36
CA THR A 79 -20.90 -20.81 -10.32
C THR A 79 -21.66 -20.23 -9.12
N GLN A 80 -21.89 -18.91 -9.08
CA GLN A 80 -22.56 -18.16 -8.00
C GLN A 80 -21.97 -18.33 -6.58
N GLY A 81 -20.93 -19.15 -6.39
CA GLY A 81 -20.32 -19.37 -5.08
C GLY A 81 -19.62 -18.14 -4.50
N LEU A 82 -19.03 -17.29 -5.35
CA LEU A 82 -18.43 -16.03 -4.92
C LEU A 82 -19.47 -14.94 -4.64
N GLN A 83 -20.62 -14.98 -5.32
CA GLN A 83 -21.68 -13.99 -5.12
C GLN A 83 -22.20 -14.01 -3.69
N PHE A 84 -22.42 -15.19 -3.11
CA PHE A 84 -22.87 -15.32 -1.73
C PHE A 84 -21.89 -14.65 -0.75
N LEU A 85 -20.59 -14.92 -0.90
CA LEU A 85 -19.54 -14.34 -0.04
C LEU A 85 -19.47 -12.81 -0.18
N VAL A 86 -19.62 -12.29 -1.39
CA VAL A 86 -19.59 -10.85 -1.65
C VAL A 86 -20.83 -10.16 -1.08
N GLU A 87 -22.00 -10.79 -1.16
CA GLU A 87 -23.26 -10.25 -0.62
C GLU A 87 -23.28 -10.26 0.92
N GLU A 88 -22.79 -11.33 1.55
CA GLU A 88 -22.65 -11.42 3.02
C GLU A 88 -21.79 -10.28 3.58
N GLU A 89 -20.75 -9.90 2.83
CA GLU A 89 -19.78 -8.87 3.20
C GLU A 89 -20.12 -7.48 2.65
N LYS A 90 -21.38 -7.25 2.27
CA LYS A 90 -21.89 -5.96 1.75
C LYS A 90 -21.06 -5.41 0.58
N GLY A 91 -20.66 -6.30 -0.34
CA GLY A 91 -19.85 -5.97 -1.51
C GLY A 91 -18.34 -5.93 -1.25
N ALA A 92 -17.88 -6.40 -0.08
CA ALA A 92 -16.46 -6.37 0.34
C ALA A 92 -15.81 -4.98 0.22
N VAL A 93 -16.61 -3.92 0.34
CA VAL A 93 -16.11 -2.53 0.22
C VAL A 93 -15.27 -2.19 1.45
N GLY A 94 -14.07 -1.66 1.23
CA GLY A 94 -13.09 -1.38 2.28
C GLY A 94 -12.15 -2.55 2.58
N THR A 95 -12.34 -3.70 1.94
CA THR A 95 -11.45 -4.86 2.10
C THR A 95 -10.13 -4.64 1.36
N PRO A 96 -8.97 -4.93 1.99
CA PRO A 96 -7.68 -4.84 1.32
C PRO A 96 -7.49 -5.99 0.34
N VAL A 97 -6.95 -5.65 -0.83
CA VAL A 97 -6.60 -6.59 -1.89
C VAL A 97 -5.11 -6.48 -2.16
N VAL A 98 -4.40 -7.59 -2.14
CA VAL A 98 -2.98 -7.64 -2.48
C VAL A 98 -2.81 -8.34 -3.81
N LEU A 99 -2.32 -7.61 -4.81
CA LEU A 99 -1.95 -8.17 -6.11
C LEU A 99 -0.47 -8.48 -6.09
N ARG A 100 -0.10 -9.75 -6.32
CA ARG A 100 1.30 -10.17 -6.45
C ARG A 100 1.56 -10.80 -7.79
N VAL A 101 2.70 -10.46 -8.38
CA VAL A 101 3.23 -11.15 -9.55
C VAL A 101 4.41 -11.99 -9.10
N VAL A 102 4.34 -13.30 -9.34
CA VAL A 102 5.40 -14.25 -8.98
C VAL A 102 5.82 -15.04 -10.21
N ASN A 103 7.06 -15.51 -10.22
CA ASN A 103 7.57 -16.36 -11.28
C ASN A 103 7.39 -17.84 -10.91
N THR A 104 7.03 -18.70 -11.86
CA THR A 104 6.89 -20.15 -11.64
C THR A 104 8.18 -20.82 -11.18
N ALA A 105 9.34 -20.27 -11.52
CA ALA A 105 10.63 -20.81 -11.09
C ALA A 105 10.90 -20.67 -9.60
N ASP A 106 10.27 -19.67 -8.96
CA ASP A 106 10.43 -19.36 -7.54
C ASP A 106 9.10 -18.85 -6.96
N ILE A 107 8.11 -19.75 -6.91
CA ILE A 107 6.76 -19.45 -6.41
C ILE A 107 6.81 -19.01 -4.94
N ASP A 108 7.66 -19.65 -4.12
CA ASP A 108 7.78 -19.39 -2.69
C ASP A 108 8.66 -18.17 -2.35
N GLY A 109 9.45 -17.70 -3.31
CA GLY A 109 10.34 -16.56 -3.19
C GLY A 109 9.67 -15.21 -3.04
N GLU A 110 10.46 -14.16 -3.26
CA GLU A 110 9.98 -12.79 -3.27
C GLU A 110 9.10 -12.53 -4.50
N ALA A 111 7.99 -11.82 -4.30
CA ALA A 111 7.17 -11.39 -5.42
C ALA A 111 7.92 -10.33 -6.25
N ASP A 112 7.82 -10.43 -7.58
CA ASP A 112 8.41 -9.45 -8.50
C ASP A 112 7.73 -8.09 -8.39
N ILE A 113 6.41 -8.12 -8.19
CA ILE A 113 5.57 -6.95 -8.01
C ILE A 113 4.58 -7.27 -6.91
N GLU A 114 4.41 -6.35 -5.97
CA GLU A 114 3.41 -6.41 -4.92
C GLU A 114 2.72 -5.04 -4.82
N GLU A 115 1.42 -5.02 -5.05
CA GLU A 115 0.58 -3.83 -4.97
C GLU A 115 -0.54 -4.02 -3.93
N PHE A 116 -0.80 -2.96 -3.18
CA PHE A 116 -1.85 -2.92 -2.17
C PHE A 116 -2.99 -2.03 -2.64
N PHE A 117 -4.17 -2.61 -2.72
CA PHE A 117 -5.40 -1.92 -3.09
C PHE A 117 -6.45 -2.06 -2.01
N THR A 118 -7.51 -1.29 -2.15
CA THR A 118 -8.72 -1.42 -1.35
C THR A 118 -9.92 -1.39 -2.28
N ILE A 119 -10.88 -2.29 -2.07
CA ILE A 119 -12.11 -2.31 -2.86
C ILE A 119 -12.93 -1.05 -2.52
N THR A 120 -13.14 -0.19 -3.52
CA THR A 120 -13.93 1.04 -3.35
C THR A 120 -15.38 0.85 -3.78
N LYS A 121 -15.60 0.01 -4.81
CA LYS A 121 -16.93 -0.30 -5.33
C LYS A 121 -16.97 -1.75 -5.78
N CYS A 122 -18.13 -2.37 -5.67
CA CYS A 122 -18.42 -3.69 -6.20
C CYS A 122 -19.70 -3.62 -7.05
N LYS A 123 -19.68 -4.29 -8.21
CA LYS A 123 -20.84 -4.48 -9.07
C LYS A 123 -20.96 -5.96 -9.41
N VAL A 124 -22.09 -6.55 -9.07
CA VAL A 124 -22.35 -7.96 -9.30
C VAL A 124 -23.38 -8.11 -10.43
N ASN A 125 -23.02 -8.90 -11.44
CA ASN A 125 -23.92 -9.36 -12.49
C ASN A 125 -23.97 -10.90 -12.46
N ARG A 126 -24.92 -11.48 -13.21
CA ARG A 126 -25.09 -12.94 -13.28
C ARG A 126 -23.84 -13.67 -13.80
N GLU A 127 -23.09 -13.05 -14.72
CA GLU A 127 -21.94 -13.68 -15.38
C GLU A 127 -20.59 -13.26 -14.76
N LYS A 128 -20.54 -12.09 -14.13
CA LYS A 128 -19.28 -11.49 -13.63
C LYS A 128 -19.49 -10.65 -12.37
N ILE A 129 -18.47 -10.62 -11.53
CA ILE A 129 -18.31 -9.71 -10.40
C ILE A 129 -17.19 -8.73 -10.77
N GLU A 130 -17.49 -7.44 -10.73
CA GLU A 130 -16.55 -6.36 -11.01
C GLU A 130 -16.24 -5.61 -9.71
N PHE A 131 -14.97 -5.60 -9.31
CA PHE A 131 -14.45 -4.77 -8.23
C PHE A 131 -13.71 -3.57 -8.81
N THR A 132 -13.98 -2.38 -8.27
CA THR A 132 -13.15 -1.21 -8.48
C THR A 132 -12.14 -1.16 -7.34
N LEU A 133 -10.88 -1.37 -7.66
CA LEU A 133 -9.75 -1.28 -6.75
C LEU A 133 -9.22 0.16 -6.76
N GLY A 134 -9.28 0.82 -5.61
CA GLY A 134 -8.67 2.11 -5.40
C GLY A 134 -7.45 2.01 -4.51
N ASN A 135 -6.69 3.10 -4.45
CA ASN A 135 -5.66 3.23 -3.43
C ASN A 135 -6.34 3.31 -2.05
N GLY A 136 -5.89 2.51 -1.08
CA GLY A 136 -6.41 2.54 0.30
C GLY A 136 -6.19 3.88 1.01
N TYR A 137 -5.37 4.75 0.42
CA TYR A 137 -5.13 6.10 0.89
C TYR A 137 -5.29 7.12 -0.24
N SER A 138 -6.12 8.13 -0.04
CA SER A 138 -6.23 9.23 -1.00
C SER A 138 -4.93 10.03 -1.05
N VAL A 139 -4.41 10.25 -2.26
CA VAL A 139 -3.22 11.08 -2.49
C VAL A 139 -3.52 12.54 -2.14
N ARG A 140 -4.80 12.92 -2.17
CA ARG A 140 -5.30 14.26 -1.86
C ARG A 140 -5.62 14.46 -0.37
N SER A 141 -5.44 13.44 0.47
CA SER A 141 -5.64 13.58 1.91
C SER A 141 -4.72 14.66 2.48
N ARG A 142 -5.28 15.62 3.22
CA ARG A 142 -4.50 16.66 3.90
C ARG A 142 -3.66 15.98 4.98
N ARG A 143 -2.34 15.97 4.79
CA ARG A 143 -1.38 15.46 5.77
C ARG A 143 -0.54 16.60 6.32
N PRO A 144 -0.09 16.52 7.59
CA PRO A 144 0.88 17.46 8.09
C PRO A 144 2.13 17.43 7.19
N LEU A 145 2.50 18.60 6.64
CA LEU A 145 3.67 18.73 5.75
C LEU A 145 4.98 18.42 6.47
N ASP A 146 5.02 18.71 7.78
CA ASP A 146 6.18 18.52 8.63
C ASP A 146 5.94 17.40 9.64
N ARG A 147 7.04 16.92 10.25
CA ARG A 147 6.99 16.03 11.40
C ARG A 147 6.78 16.84 12.69
N TYR A 148 5.74 16.52 13.43
CA TYR A 148 5.40 17.17 14.71
C TYR A 148 5.92 16.29 15.84
N MET A 149 7.02 16.69 16.47
CA MET A 149 7.64 15.98 17.58
C MET A 149 7.54 16.79 18.87
N LYS A 150 7.35 16.08 19.99
CA LYS A 150 7.36 16.70 21.32
C LYS A 150 8.77 17.18 21.65
N ASN A 151 8.87 18.42 22.13
CA ASN A 151 10.12 19.01 22.63
C ASN A 151 11.32 18.89 21.67
N ASN A 152 11.06 18.85 20.36
CA ASN A 152 12.08 18.84 19.33
C ASN A 152 11.81 19.95 18.30
N CYS A 153 12.78 20.83 18.09
CA CYS A 153 12.72 21.94 17.16
C CYS A 153 13.03 21.45 15.75
N ARG A 154 12.08 21.57 14.82
CA ARG A 154 12.28 21.20 13.41
C ARG A 154 13.14 22.18 12.61
N PHE A 155 13.40 23.37 13.13
CA PHE A 155 14.10 24.41 12.37
C PHE A 155 15.60 24.13 12.33
N LYS A 156 16.22 24.33 11.16
CA LYS A 156 17.67 24.34 11.01
C LYS A 156 18.27 25.39 11.94
N TYR A 157 19.23 24.99 12.77
CA TYR A 157 19.93 25.92 13.67
C TYR A 157 20.62 27.03 12.88
N LYS A 158 20.51 28.28 13.36
CA LYS A 158 20.93 29.51 12.65
C LYS A 158 20.27 29.74 11.27
N GLY A 159 19.26 28.95 10.90
CA GLY A 159 18.45 29.19 9.70
C GLY A 159 17.43 30.31 9.92
N ILE A 160 16.83 30.82 8.84
CA ILE A 160 15.87 31.94 8.86
C ILE A 160 14.74 31.75 9.89
N ARG A 161 14.18 30.54 9.97
CA ARG A 161 13.08 30.22 10.91
C ARG A 161 13.55 30.14 12.38
N CYS A 162 14.78 29.72 12.62
CA CYS A 162 15.38 29.69 13.96
C CYS A 162 15.79 31.10 14.38
N GLY A 163 16.49 31.83 13.51
CA GLY A 163 16.89 33.22 13.68
C GLY A 163 17.83 33.48 14.86
N TYR A 164 18.49 32.44 15.38
CA TYR A 164 19.57 32.59 16.36
C TYR A 164 20.86 33.02 15.65
N ASN A 165 21.41 34.17 16.05
CA ASN A 165 22.63 34.74 15.48
C ASN A 165 23.77 34.87 16.50
N GLY A 166 23.70 34.17 17.63
CA GLY A 166 24.73 34.24 18.68
C GLY A 166 25.90 33.26 18.47
N ASP A 167 26.83 33.30 19.42
CA ASP A 167 28.12 32.62 19.33
C ASP A 167 28.09 31.12 19.63
N LEU A 168 27.01 30.61 20.23
CA LEU A 168 26.88 29.18 20.53
C LEU A 168 26.92 28.38 19.22
N LYS A 169 27.77 27.34 19.19
CA LYS A 169 28.04 26.55 17.98
C LYS A 169 27.09 25.38 17.80
N GLU A 170 26.51 24.88 18.89
CA GLU A 170 25.70 23.66 18.89
C GLU A 170 24.29 23.92 19.41
N CYS A 171 23.32 23.16 18.90
CA CYS A 171 21.93 23.20 19.33
C CYS A 171 21.41 21.76 19.47
N LYS A 172 20.84 21.46 20.63
CA LYS A 172 20.22 20.15 20.93
C LYS A 172 18.77 20.08 20.49
N HIS A 173 18.27 21.10 19.81
CA HIS A 173 16.89 21.20 19.31
C HIS A 173 15.80 21.02 20.39
N THR A 174 16.09 21.23 21.67
CA THR A 174 15.09 21.17 22.75
C THR A 174 14.66 22.55 23.21
N LEU A 175 13.49 22.68 23.83
CA LEU A 175 13.04 23.96 24.38
C LEU A 175 14.00 24.47 25.47
N ALA A 176 14.49 23.56 26.31
CA ALA A 176 15.47 23.89 27.35
C ALA A 176 16.74 24.50 26.75
N ASP A 177 17.21 23.95 25.63
CA ASP A 177 18.38 24.48 24.95
C ASP A 177 18.11 25.80 24.23
N CYS A 178 16.94 25.95 23.59
CA CYS A 178 16.52 27.24 23.04
C CYS A 178 16.40 28.34 24.11
N ARG A 179 16.02 28.00 25.35
CA ARG A 179 16.04 28.96 26.48
C ARG A 179 17.45 29.38 26.85
N LYS A 180 18.43 28.46 26.86
CA LYS A 180 19.86 28.79 27.07
C LYS A 180 20.38 29.73 25.99
N HIS A 181 19.93 29.54 24.75
CA HIS A 181 20.23 30.40 23.61
C HIS A 181 19.42 31.71 23.59
N ARG A 182 18.59 31.99 24.61
CA ARG A 182 17.65 33.13 24.66
C ARG A 182 16.79 33.26 23.39
N ASN A 183 16.48 32.14 22.74
CA ASN A 183 15.75 32.06 21.48
C ASN A 183 14.47 31.22 21.59
N SER A 184 13.91 31.09 22.79
CA SER A 184 12.70 30.28 23.04
C SER A 184 11.45 30.80 22.33
N MET A 185 11.40 32.10 21.99
CA MET A 185 10.28 32.69 21.25
C MET A 185 10.18 32.15 19.81
N ARG A 186 11.29 31.68 19.23
CA ARG A 186 11.35 31.08 17.88
C ARG A 186 11.48 29.56 17.91
N PHE A 187 11.14 28.93 19.03
CA PHE A 187 11.19 27.48 19.14
C PHE A 187 10.15 26.83 18.20
N GLY A 188 10.62 26.02 17.25
CA GLY A 188 9.79 25.40 16.22
C GLY A 188 9.14 24.07 16.58
N GLY A 189 9.21 23.66 17.85
CA GLY A 189 8.65 22.41 18.37
C GLY A 189 7.32 22.60 19.08
N PHE A 190 6.66 21.48 19.40
CA PHE A 190 5.30 21.48 19.94
C PHE A 190 5.30 20.94 21.37
N VAL A 191 5.13 21.84 22.35
CA VAL A 191 5.21 21.50 23.79
C VAL A 191 3.93 20.83 24.28
N GLY A 192 2.78 21.17 23.68
CA GLY A 192 1.46 20.65 24.05
C GLY A 192 1.14 19.25 23.55
N ILE A 193 2.03 18.60 22.78
CA ILE A 193 1.83 17.21 22.37
C ILE A 193 2.07 16.30 23.60
N ASP A 194 1.08 15.49 23.96
CA ASP A 194 1.18 14.54 25.07
C ASP A 194 2.25 13.46 24.79
N ARG A 195 2.86 12.91 25.84
CA ARG A 195 3.87 11.83 25.76
C ARG A 195 3.25 10.47 25.40
N LYS A 196 1.95 10.29 25.59
CA LYS A 196 1.26 9.07 25.18
C LYS A 196 1.03 9.14 23.68
N GLY A 197 1.81 8.38 22.92
CA GLY A 197 1.51 8.14 21.52
C GLY A 197 0.09 7.60 21.37
N VAL A 198 -0.54 7.83 20.22
CA VAL A 198 -1.90 7.36 19.90
C VAL A 198 -1.99 5.83 19.75
N TYR A 199 -0.86 5.12 19.86
CA TYR A 199 -0.82 3.66 19.85
C TYR A 199 -0.85 3.14 21.30
N LYS A 200 -1.98 2.52 21.67
CA LYS A 200 -2.02 1.48 22.70
C LYS A 200 -1.57 0.17 22.09
#